data_AF-A0A1N6GNX6-F1
#
_entry.id   AF-A0A1N6GNX6-F1
#
_cell.length_a   1.000
_cell.length_b   1.000
_cell.length_c   1.000
_cell.angle_alpha   90.00
_cell.angle_beta   90.00
_cell.angle_gamma   90.00
#
_symmetry.space_group_name_H-M   'P 1'
#
loop_
_entity.id
_entity.type
_entity.pdbx_description
1 polymer ?
#
loop_
_entity_poly.entity_id
_entity_poly.type
_entity_poly.pdbx_seq_one_letter_code
_entity_poly.pdbx_strand_id
1 'polypeptide(L)'
;MGTPDDEADAGATGRTAISSGRRPGGTIGTIAICAVICLQIALPLVALLQPPPQEFGFQMYSALGGVTAITVDADGVEHPVVDLDRIVAKNRPEIDWLPSLPEAICEADAAAVSVRVEQSGRVRSIECD
;
A
#
# COMPACT_ATOMS: atom_id res chain seq x y z
N MET A 1 25.63 -92.76 5.51
CA MET A 1 24.94 -93.11 6.77
C MET A 1 24.47 -91.78 7.35
N GLY A 2 23.20 -91.45 7.09
CA GLY A 2 22.60 -90.19 7.50
C GLY A 2 21.48 -90.47 8.48
N THR A 3 21.36 -89.63 9.50
CA THR A 3 20.16 -89.47 10.30
C THR A 3 19.77 -87.98 10.23
N PRO A 4 18.54 -87.68 9.78
CA PRO A 4 17.89 -86.40 10.00
C PRO A 4 17.31 -86.36 11.42
N ASP A 5 17.01 -85.16 11.92
CA ASP A 5 15.69 -84.79 12.46
C ASP A 5 15.76 -83.40 13.13
N ASP A 6 14.60 -82.74 13.05
CA ASP A 6 14.11 -81.56 13.76
C ASP A 6 14.59 -80.17 13.26
N GLU A 7 13.85 -79.49 12.38
CA GLU A 7 12.49 -78.90 12.50
C GLU A 7 12.54 -77.44 12.98
N ALA A 8 12.10 -76.57 12.06
CA ALA A 8 11.48 -75.25 12.18
C ALA A 8 11.69 -74.42 13.47
N ASP A 9 12.02 -73.13 13.32
CA ASP A 9 10.97 -72.10 13.19
C ASP A 9 11.59 -70.68 13.02
N ALA A 10 10.74 -69.82 12.49
CA ALA A 10 10.87 -68.43 12.13
C ALA A 10 11.65 -67.53 13.10
N GLY A 11 12.39 -66.59 12.51
CA GLY A 11 12.98 -65.45 13.21
C GLY A 11 13.18 -64.29 12.27
N ALA A 12 12.06 -63.69 11.85
CA ALA A 12 11.97 -62.54 10.98
C ALA A 12 12.97 -61.43 11.37
N THR A 13 13.77 -61.02 10.38
CA THR A 13 14.14 -59.65 10.04
C THR A 13 13.88 -58.64 11.16
N GLY A 14 14.91 -58.34 11.95
CA GLY A 14 14.91 -57.22 12.88
C GLY A 14 14.63 -55.92 12.14
N ARG A 15 13.36 -55.49 12.14
CA ARG A 15 12.94 -54.16 11.71
C ARG A 15 13.56 -53.19 12.70
N THR A 16 14.59 -52.48 12.26
CA THR A 16 15.08 -51.27 12.92
C THR A 16 13.90 -50.31 12.97
N ALA A 17 13.24 -50.25 14.13
CA ALA A 17 12.22 -49.27 14.40
C ALA A 17 12.88 -47.89 14.33
N ILE A 18 12.64 -47.17 13.23
CA ILE A 18 12.91 -45.75 13.15
C ILE A 18 11.94 -45.11 14.15
N SER A 19 12.40 -44.98 15.39
CA SER A 19 11.81 -44.15 16.43
C SER A 19 11.75 -42.73 15.88
N SER A 20 10.60 -42.39 15.32
CA SER A 20 10.23 -41.02 14.96
C SER A 20 10.04 -40.25 16.26
N GLY A 21 11.16 -39.78 16.82
CA GLY A 21 11.15 -38.83 17.90
C GLY A 21 10.49 -37.54 17.41
N ARG A 22 9.20 -37.37 17.68
CA ARG A 22 8.56 -36.04 17.64
C ARG A 22 9.35 -35.14 18.57
N ARG A 23 10.18 -34.27 18.00
CA ARG A 23 10.84 -33.21 18.76
C ARG A 23 9.73 -32.32 19.34
N PRO A 24 9.68 -32.10 20.67
CA PRO A 24 8.65 -31.31 21.32
C PRO A 24 8.72 -29.80 20.98
N GLY A 25 9.61 -29.38 20.08
CA GLY A 25 9.75 -27.99 19.61
C GLY A 25 8.73 -27.55 18.56
N GLY A 26 7.85 -28.45 18.07
CA GLY A 26 6.88 -28.13 17.02
C GLY A 26 5.78 -27.16 17.47
N THR A 27 5.37 -27.21 18.73
CA THR A 27 4.28 -26.37 19.27
C THR A 27 4.69 -24.90 19.36
N ILE A 28 5.91 -24.61 19.81
CA ILE A 28 6.41 -23.23 19.87
C ILE A 28 6.53 -22.63 18.47
N GLY A 29 7.03 -23.42 17.50
CA GLY A 29 7.10 -23.00 16.10
C GLY A 29 5.73 -22.71 15.50
N THR A 30 4.76 -23.60 15.72
CA THR A 30 3.37 -23.40 15.25
C THR A 30 2.73 -22.16 15.89
N ILE A 31 2.92 -21.95 17.20
CA ILE A 31 2.41 -20.76 17.90
C ILE A 31 3.00 -19.48 17.31
N ALA A 32 4.32 -19.46 17.06
CA ALA A 32 4.98 -18.29 16.48
C ALA A 32 4.47 -17.98 15.06
N ILE A 33 4.29 -19.01 14.23
CA ILE A 33 3.73 -18.86 12.87
C ILE A 33 2.32 -18.31 12.93
N CYS A 34 1.45 -18.88 13.77
CA CYS A 34 0.08 -18.40 13.95
C CYS A 34 0.05 -16.94 14.42
N ALA A 35 0.91 -16.56 15.37
CA ALA A 35 0.99 -15.19 15.87
C ALA A 35 1.37 -14.19 14.76
N VAL A 36 2.35 -14.53 13.91
CA VAL A 36 2.78 -13.69 12.78
C VAL A 36 1.66 -13.54 11.74
N ILE A 37 0.93 -14.62 11.43
CA ILE A 37 -0.21 -14.57 10.51
C ILE A 37 -1.32 -13.67 11.09
N CYS A 38 -1.65 -13.85 12.37
CA CYS A 38 -2.64 -13.02 13.05
C CYS A 38 -2.24 -11.54 13.02
N LEU A 39 -0.97 -11.22 13.27
CA LEU A 39 -0.48 -9.84 13.24
C LEU A 39 -0.58 -9.22 11.84
N GLN A 40 -0.21 -9.97 10.79
CA GLN A 40 -0.30 -9.50 9.41
C GLN A 40 -1.73 -9.23 8.95
N ILE A 41 -2.72 -9.91 9.53
CA ILE A 41 -4.14 -9.68 9.23
C ILE A 41 -4.72 -8.58 10.11
N ALA A 42 -4.35 -8.54 11.39
CA ALA A 42 -4.87 -7.58 12.35
C ALA A 42 -4.47 -6.14 12.00
N LEU A 43 -3.23 -5.91 11.55
CA LEU A 43 -2.75 -4.57 11.22
C LEU A 43 -3.57 -3.90 10.09
N PRO A 44 -3.77 -4.52 8.91
CA PRO A 44 -4.66 -3.97 7.88
C PRO A 44 -6.12 -3.89 8.30
N LEU A 45 -6.60 -4.77 9.19
CA LEU A 45 -7.98 -4.73 9.64
C LEU A 45 -8.24 -3.51 10.54
N VAL A 46 -7.32 -3.22 11.48
CA VAL A 46 -7.37 -2.02 12.33
C VAL A 46 -7.27 -0.76 11.48
N ALA A 47 -6.43 -0.81 10.45
CA ALA A 47 -6.26 0.28 9.51
C ALA A 47 -7.56 0.70 8.80
N LEU A 48 -8.33 -0.28 8.33
CA LEU A 48 -9.60 -0.04 7.64
C LEU A 48 -10.66 0.61 8.53
N LEU A 49 -10.50 0.56 9.85
CA LEU A 49 -11.45 1.11 10.82
C LEU A 49 -11.16 2.57 11.19
N GLN A 50 -10.00 3.14 10.82
CA GLN A 50 -9.75 4.56 11.05
C GLN A 50 -9.99 5.39 9.79
N PRO A 51 -10.45 6.64 9.95
CA PRO A 51 -10.78 7.50 8.82
C PRO A 51 -9.52 7.75 7.94
N PRO A 52 -9.67 7.79 6.60
CA PRO A 52 -8.57 8.07 5.68
C PRO A 52 -7.97 9.47 5.94
N PRO A 53 -6.67 9.69 5.63
CA PRO A 53 -5.75 8.80 4.92
C PRO A 53 -4.91 7.94 5.88
N GLN A 54 -4.83 6.64 5.59
CA GLN A 54 -3.96 5.72 6.34
C GLN A 54 -2.58 5.63 5.65
N GLU A 55 -1.54 6.18 6.29
CA GLU A 55 -0.17 6.22 5.75
C GLU A 55 0.56 4.87 5.93
N PHE A 56 0.24 3.87 5.10
CA PHE A 56 1.00 2.62 5.10
C PHE A 56 2.23 2.72 4.19
N GLY A 57 3.30 3.23 4.78
CA GLY A 57 4.66 3.02 4.30
C GLY A 57 5.21 4.05 3.33
N PHE A 58 6.54 4.08 3.27
CA PHE A 58 7.36 4.97 2.45
C PHE A 58 7.10 4.86 0.93
N GLN A 59 6.38 3.83 0.47
CA GLN A 59 6.00 3.68 -0.94
C GLN A 59 4.70 4.42 -1.31
N MET A 60 3.90 4.87 -0.34
CA MET A 60 2.63 5.57 -0.60
C MET A 60 2.80 7.11 -0.70
N TYR A 61 3.90 7.68 -0.20
CA TYR A 61 4.19 9.12 -0.30
C TYR A 61 4.32 9.62 -1.76
N SER A 62 4.52 8.73 -2.71
CA SER A 62 4.61 9.09 -4.14
C SER A 62 3.28 9.56 -4.73
N ALA A 63 2.14 9.26 -4.10
CA ALA A 63 0.81 9.56 -4.63
C ALA A 63 0.03 10.64 -3.85
N LEU A 64 0.51 11.05 -2.68
CA LEU A 64 -0.16 12.03 -1.79
C LEU A 64 0.20 13.50 -2.08
N GLY A 65 0.96 13.77 -3.14
CA GLY A 65 1.46 15.10 -3.52
C GLY A 65 0.76 15.74 -4.72
N GLY A 66 -0.46 15.31 -5.07
CA GLY A 66 -1.20 15.89 -6.19
C GLY A 66 -1.49 17.37 -5.97
N VAL A 67 -1.45 18.15 -7.05
CA VAL A 67 -1.96 19.52 -7.08
C VAL A 67 -3.37 19.53 -7.67
N THR A 68 -4.29 20.20 -6.99
CA THR A 68 -5.66 20.44 -7.45
C THR A 68 -5.80 21.93 -7.73
N ALA A 69 -6.40 22.30 -8.85
CA ALA A 69 -6.69 23.69 -9.18
C ALA A 69 -8.17 23.87 -9.54
N ILE A 70 -8.73 24.98 -9.06
CA ILE A 70 -10.12 25.38 -9.24
C ILE A 70 -10.09 26.81 -9.77
N THR A 71 -10.77 27.06 -10.89
CA THR A 71 -11.05 28.41 -11.39
C THR A 71 -12.43 28.83 -10.92
N VAL A 72 -12.62 30.12 -10.70
CA VAL A 72 -13.92 30.72 -10.42
C VAL A 72 -14.19 31.71 -11.54
N ASP A 73 -15.32 31.55 -12.23
CA ASP A 73 -15.74 32.44 -13.30
C ASP A 73 -16.37 33.75 -12.77
N ALA A 74 -16.75 34.63 -13.69
CA ALA A 74 -17.41 35.90 -13.36
C ALA A 74 -18.80 35.75 -12.72
N ASP A 75 -19.43 34.58 -12.88
CA ASP A 75 -20.71 34.24 -12.26
C ASP A 75 -20.52 33.64 -10.85
N GLY A 76 -19.27 33.49 -10.39
CA GLY A 76 -18.92 32.93 -9.09
C GLY A 76 -19.00 31.40 -9.05
N VAL A 77 -19.06 30.73 -10.20
CA VAL A 77 -19.13 29.28 -10.31
C VAL A 77 -17.72 28.70 -10.28
N GLU A 78 -17.51 27.74 -9.39
CA GLU A 78 -16.25 26.99 -9.31
C GLU A 78 -16.19 25.91 -10.40
N HIS A 79 -15.13 25.93 -11.20
CA HIS A 79 -14.84 24.92 -12.22
C HIS A 79 -13.51 24.23 -11.89
N PRO A 80 -13.46 22.88 -11.85
CA PRO A 80 -12.20 22.19 -11.72
C PRO A 80 -11.38 22.35 -13.00
N VAL A 81 -10.07 22.61 -12.85
CA VAL A 81 -9.17 22.67 -14.01
C VAL A 81 -8.91 21.24 -14.50
N VAL A 82 -9.62 20.84 -15.57
CA VAL A 82 -9.63 19.45 -16.08
C VAL A 82 -8.31 19.06 -16.74
N ASP A 83 -7.53 20.03 -17.26
CA ASP A 83 -6.37 19.77 -18.11
C ASP A 83 -5.09 20.45 -17.58
N LEU A 84 -4.81 20.27 -16.28
CA LEU A 84 -3.59 20.77 -15.63
C LEU A 84 -2.31 20.35 -16.35
N ASP A 85 -2.26 19.12 -16.86
CA ASP A 85 -1.10 18.61 -17.59
C ASP A 85 -0.79 19.39 -18.87
N ARG A 86 -1.78 20.06 -19.46
CA ARG A 86 -1.57 20.93 -20.61
C ARG A 86 -0.92 22.26 -20.23
N ILE A 87 -1.13 22.73 -19.00
CA ILE A 87 -0.59 23.99 -18.49
C ILE A 87 0.85 23.79 -17.98
N VAL A 88 1.12 22.67 -17.30
CA VAL A 88 2.45 22.39 -16.70
C VAL A 88 3.28 21.32 -17.41
N ALA A 89 2.84 20.84 -18.57
CA ALA A 89 3.43 19.78 -19.41
C ALA A 89 3.55 18.39 -18.74
N LYS A 90 3.66 18.32 -17.41
CA LYS A 90 3.58 17.11 -16.58
C LYS A 90 3.40 17.50 -15.11
N ASN A 91 2.26 17.16 -14.52
CA ASN A 91 2.03 17.35 -13.10
C ASN A 91 2.97 16.45 -12.28
N ARG A 92 3.94 17.09 -11.60
CA ARG A 92 5.00 16.44 -10.82
C ARG A 92 4.78 16.76 -9.34
N PRO A 93 4.44 15.78 -8.48
CA PRO A 93 4.10 16.03 -7.09
C PRO A 93 5.26 16.60 -6.25
N GLU A 94 6.51 16.39 -6.70
CA GLU A 94 7.72 16.89 -6.05
C GLU A 94 8.00 18.38 -6.28
N ILE A 95 7.32 19.02 -7.24
CA ILE A 95 7.51 20.44 -7.55
C ILE A 95 6.50 21.26 -6.74
N ASP A 96 6.96 22.32 -6.08
CA ASP A 96 6.06 23.28 -5.43
C ASP A 96 5.40 24.14 -6.52
N TRP A 97 4.12 23.90 -6.77
CA TRP A 97 3.36 24.57 -7.84
C TRP A 97 2.64 25.81 -7.34
N LEU A 98 2.44 25.95 -6.03
CA LEU A 98 1.77 27.11 -5.43
C LEU A 98 2.36 28.46 -5.88
N PRO A 99 3.69 28.63 -6.05
CA PRO A 99 4.27 29.92 -6.45
C PRO A 99 3.93 30.41 -7.87
N SER A 100 3.59 29.51 -8.80
CA SER A 100 3.52 29.86 -10.23
C SER A 100 2.29 29.34 -10.97
N LEU A 101 1.64 28.31 -10.43
CA LEU A 101 0.51 27.67 -11.09
C LEU A 101 -0.75 28.55 -11.11
N PRO A 102 -1.12 29.29 -10.05
CA PRO A 102 -2.27 30.18 -10.11
C PRO A 102 -2.14 31.22 -11.24
N GLU A 103 -0.96 31.82 -11.39
CA GLU A 103 -0.67 32.81 -12.44
C GLU A 103 -0.74 32.18 -13.84
N ALA A 104 -0.14 30.99 -14.02
CA ALA A 104 -0.19 30.27 -15.30
C ALA A 104 -1.62 29.86 -15.72
N ILE A 105 -2.49 29.59 -14.74
CA ILE A 105 -3.90 29.28 -15.02
C ILE A 105 -4.66 30.55 -15.44
N CYS A 106 -4.43 31.69 -14.78
CA CYS A 106 -5.02 32.97 -15.22
C CYS A 106 -4.60 33.33 -16.66
N GLU A 107 -3.35 33.08 -17.05
CA GLU A 107 -2.89 33.32 -18.42
C GLU A 107 -3.53 32.36 -19.45
N ALA A 108 -3.84 31.13 -19.04
CA ALA A 108 -4.42 30.10 -19.91
C ALA A 108 -5.95 30.19 -20.03
N ASP A 109 -6.63 30.65 -18.99
CA ASP A 109 -8.10 30.76 -18.91
C ASP A 109 -8.53 32.22 -18.70
N ALA A 110 -8.75 32.93 -19.80
CA ALA A 110 -9.21 34.31 -19.78
C ALA A 110 -10.65 34.50 -19.23
N ALA A 111 -11.40 33.42 -18.98
CA ALA A 111 -12.72 33.49 -18.36
C ALA A 111 -12.67 33.36 -16.82
N ALA A 112 -11.51 32.99 -16.25
CA ALA A 112 -11.32 32.90 -14.82
C ALA A 112 -11.15 34.28 -14.19
N VAL A 113 -11.87 34.54 -13.10
CA VAL A 113 -11.76 35.77 -12.28
C VAL A 113 -10.91 35.52 -11.03
N SER A 114 -10.92 34.29 -10.52
CA SER A 114 -9.97 33.88 -9.48
C SER A 114 -9.55 32.44 -9.65
N VAL A 115 -8.35 32.10 -9.18
CA VAL A 115 -7.80 30.76 -9.21
C VAL A 115 -7.40 30.36 -7.81
N ARG A 116 -7.83 29.15 -7.40
CA ARG A 116 -7.42 28.50 -6.15
C ARG A 116 -6.66 27.22 -6.45
N VAL A 117 -5.44 27.14 -5.95
CA VAL A 117 -4.59 25.96 -6.05
C VAL A 117 -4.36 25.37 -4.67
N GLU A 118 -4.53 24.05 -4.54
CA GLU A 118 -4.26 23.29 -3.34
C GLU A 118 -3.19 22.23 -3.62
N GLN A 119 -2.15 22.18 -2.78
CA GLN A 119 -1.10 21.18 -2.84
C GLN A 119 -0.67 20.77 -1.43
N SER A 120 -0.79 19.48 -1.11
CA SER A 120 -0.39 18.92 0.19
C SER A 120 -0.97 19.68 1.40
N GLY A 121 -2.24 20.09 1.32
CA GLY A 121 -2.95 20.85 2.35
C GLY A 121 -2.60 22.34 2.45
N ARG A 122 -1.67 22.83 1.62
CA ARG A 122 -1.40 24.26 1.46
C ARG A 122 -2.27 24.81 0.33
N VAL A 123 -2.87 25.97 0.56
CA VAL A 123 -3.76 26.63 -0.40
C VAL A 123 -3.19 27.99 -0.78
N ARG A 124 -3.23 28.32 -2.07
CA ARG A 124 -2.98 29.67 -2.57
C ARG A 124 -4.10 30.07 -3.53
N SER A 125 -4.61 31.27 -3.36
CA SER A 125 -5.58 31.89 -4.25
C SER A 125 -5.05 33.20 -4.79
N ILE A 126 -5.31 33.49 -6.06
CA ILE A 126 -5.08 34.79 -6.69
C ILE A 126 -6.33 35.23 -7.46
N GLU A 127 -6.49 36.54 -7.64
CA GLU A 127 -7.43 37.12 -8.59
C GLU A 127 -6.73 37.28 -9.94
N CYS A 128 -7.46 37.06 -11.04
CA CYS A 128 -6.98 37.27 -12.39
C CYS A 128 -7.35 38.69 -12.85
N ASP A 129 -6.42 39.39 -13.50
CA ASP A 129 -6.59 40.74 -14.06
C ASP A 129 -7.09 40.71 -15.52
#